data_AF-A0A2Z5JVU4-F1
#
_entry.id   AF-A0A2Z5JVU4-F1
#
_cell.length_a   1.000
_cell.length_b   1.000
_cell.length_c   1.000
_cell.angle_alpha   90.00
_cell.angle_beta   90.00
_cell.angle_gamma   90.00
#
_symmetry.space_group_name_H-M   'P 1'
#
loop_
_entity.id
_entity.type
_entity.pdbx_description
1 polymer ?
#
loop_
_entity_poly.entity_id
_entity_poly.type
_entity_poly.pdbx_seq_one_letter_code
_entity_poly.pdbx_strand_id
1 'polypeptide(L)' 'MTRTGAGQTLTIDPRRLRFPCQGMDPAAGGAYGRLPWRPALLTRTNPTC' A
#
# COMPACT_ATOMS: atom_id res chain seq x y z
N MET A 1 -0.16 -0.50 -4.68
CA MET A 1 -1.26 -1.29 -5.27
C MET A 1 -0.76 -2.68 -5.64
N THR A 2 -1.52 -3.74 -5.38
CA THR A 2 -1.13 -5.12 -5.73
C THR A 2 -1.53 -5.44 -7.16
N ARG A 3 -0.58 -5.99 -7.92
CA ARG A 3 -0.76 -6.39 -9.32
C ARG A 3 -1.21 -7.85 -9.39
N THR A 4 -1.97 -8.19 -10.43
CA THR A 4 -2.38 -9.58 -10.71
C THR A 4 -1.33 -10.39 -11.48
N GLY A 5 -0.26 -9.75 -11.96
CA GLY A 5 0.85 -10.41 -12.66
C GLY A 5 2.11 -9.55 -12.73
N ALA A 6 3.21 -10.17 -13.19
CA ALA A 6 4.54 -9.55 -13.26
C ALA A 6 4.84 -8.82 -14.58
N GLY A 7 3.95 -8.87 -15.57
CA GLY A 7 4.13 -8.24 -16.89
C GLY A 7 4.11 -6.70 -16.88
N GLN A 8 4.72 -6.09 -17.90
CA GLN A 8 4.94 -4.65 -18.03
C GLN A 8 3.67 -3.79 -18.08
N THR A 9 2.51 -4.37 -18.37
CA THR A 9 1.21 -3.68 -18.40
C THR A 9 0.72 -3.27 -17.00
N LEU A 10 1.37 -3.74 -15.92
CA LEU A 10 1.00 -3.41 -14.55
C LEU A 10 -0.48 -3.70 -14.23
N THR A 11 -1.01 -4.82 -14.71
CA THR A 11 -2.42 -5.19 -14.56
C THR A 11 -2.85 -5.26 -13.10
N ILE A 12 -3.99 -4.64 -12.79
CA ILE A 12 -4.58 -4.61 -11.45
C ILE A 12 -6.04 -5.06 -11.54
N ASP A 13 -6.46 -5.86 -10.56
CA ASP A 13 -7.86 -6.27 -10.42
C ASP A 13 -8.65 -5.21 -9.65
N PRO A 14 -9.66 -4.56 -10.27
CA PRO A 14 -10.48 -3.58 -9.57
C PRO A 14 -11.25 -4.24 -8.43
N ARG A 15 -11.68 -5.50 -8.54
CA ARG A 15 -12.50 -6.15 -7.51
C ARG A 15 -11.72 -6.47 -6.22
N ARG A 16 -10.43 -6.75 -6.32
CA ARG A 16 -9.54 -7.15 -5.21
C ARG A 16 -8.41 -6.16 -5.01
N LEU A 17 -8.77 -4.88 -4.88
CA LEU A 17 -7.80 -3.83 -4.61
C LEU A 17 -7.16 -3.99 -3.23
N ARG A 18 -5.84 -4.14 -3.26
CA ARG A 18 -4.95 -4.07 -2.08
C ARG A 18 -3.86 -3.04 -2.35
N PHE A 19 -3.51 -2.24 -1.34
CA PHE A 19 -2.54 -1.16 -1.48
C PHE A 19 -1.46 -1.28 -0.39
N PRO A 20 -0.24 -1.75 -0.74
CA PRO A 20 0.91 -1.63 0.12
C PRO A 20 1.21 -0.15 0.37
N CYS A 21 1.26 0.24 1.63
CA CYS A 21 1.60 1.58 2.07
C CYS A 21 2.67 1.52 3.16
N GLN A 22 3.33 2.64 3.39
CA GLN A 22 4.21 2.83 4.53
C GLN A 22 3.49 3.72 5.52
N GLY A 23 3.35 3.22 6.75
CA GLY A 23 2.79 3.94 7.87
C GLY A 23 3.85 4.13 8.94
N MET A 24 3.57 5.06 9.84
CA MET A 24 4.43 5.36 10.97
C MET A 24 3.56 5.89 12.09
N ASP A 25 4.04 5.75 13.33
CA ASP A 25 3.40 6.37 14.48
C ASP A 25 3.33 7.90 14.28
N PRO A 26 2.14 8.53 14.43
CA PRO A 26 1.97 9.96 14.18
C PRO A 26 2.74 10.86 15.15
N ALA A 27 3.15 10.36 16.32
CA ALA A 27 3.94 11.10 17.29
C ALA A 27 5.46 10.96 17.05
N ALA A 28 5.89 10.09 16.13
CA ALA A 28 7.31 9.87 15.91
C ALA A 28 7.91 10.96 15.01
N GLY A 29 9.07 11.48 15.43
CA GLY A 29 9.74 12.64 14.84
C GLY A 29 11.26 12.48 14.78
N GLY A 30 11.94 13.51 14.32
CA GLY A 30 13.38 13.51 14.06
C GLY A 30 13.70 13.57 12.57
N ALA A 31 14.96 13.29 12.21
CA ALA A 31 15.41 13.35 10.82
C ALA A 31 14.69 12.31 9.96
N TYR A 32 14.24 12.70 8.77
CA TYR A 32 13.44 11.85 7.86
C TYR A 32 14.04 10.45 7.63
N GLY A 33 15.36 10.35 7.51
CA GLY A 33 16.06 9.08 7.30
C GLY A 33 16.08 8.11 8.49
N ARG A 34 15.63 8.54 9.68
CA ARG A 34 15.55 7.72 10.91
C ARG A 34 14.11 7.44 11.33
N LEU A 35 13.14 7.91 10.55
CA LEU A 35 11.74 7.70 10.82
C LEU A 35 11.40 6.20 10.70
N PRO A 36 10.76 5.58 11.72
CA PRO A 36 10.42 4.15 11.75
C PRO A 36 9.27 3.80 10.80
N TRP A 37 9.50 3.89 9.49
CA TRP A 37 8.55 3.46 8.47
C TRP A 37 8.27 1.96 8.56
N ARG A 38 7.00 1.59 8.64
CA ARG A 38 6.52 0.21 8.68
C ARG A 38 5.61 -0.08 7.49
N PRO A 39 5.78 -1.21 6.80
CA PRO A 39 4.87 -1.60 5.74
C PRO A 39 3.51 -2.01 6.32
N ALA A 40 2.44 -1.60 5.63
CA ALA A 40 1.07 -2.00 5.89
C ALA A 40 0.36 -2.29 4.57
N LEU A 41 -0.79 -2.96 4.64
CA LEU A 41 -1.56 -3.36 3.46
C LEU A 41 -3.03 -2.97 3.63
N LEU A 42 -3.45 -1.94 2.92
CA LEU A 42 -4.85 -1.53 2.89
C LEU A 42 -5.63 -2.45 1.95
N THR A 43 -6.80 -2.90 2.37
CA THR A 43 -7.69 -3.71 1.55
C THR A 43 -8.99 -2.96 1.34
N ARG A 44 -9.44 -2.84 0.09
CA ARG A 44 -10.71 -2.19 -0.23
C ARG A 44 -11.87 -3.03 0.31
N THR A 45 -12.75 -2.42 1.10
CA THR A 45 -13.91 -3.10 1.71
C THR A 45 -15.21 -2.91 0.94
N ASN A 46 -15.29 -1.95 0.03
CA ASN A 46 -16.45 -1.72 -0.85
C ASN A 46 -16.07 -1.90 -2.32
N PRO A 47 -16.08 -3.13 -2.86
CA PRO A 47 -15.72 -3.37 -4.24
C PRO A 47 -16.89 -3.05 -5.18
N THR A 48 -16.77 -1.97 -5.94
CA THR A 48 -17.55 -1.78 -7.15
C THR A 48 -16.87 -2.57 -8.28
N CYS A 49 -17.69 -3.36 -8.98
CA CYS A 49 -17.35 -4.38 -9.98
C CYS A 49 -16.19 -4.03 -10.92
#